data_AF-M2ZKM6-F1
#
_entry.id   AF-M2ZKM6-F1
#
_cell.length_a   1.000
_cell.length_b   1.000
_cell.length_c   1.000
_cell.angle_alpha   90.00
_cell.angle_beta   90.00
_cell.angle_gamma   90.00
#
_symmetry.space_group_name_H-M   'P 1'
#
loop_
_entity.id
_entity.type
_entity.pdbx_description
1 polymer ?
#
loop_
_entity_poly.entity_id
_entity_poly.type
_entity_poly.pdbx_seq_one_letter_code
_entity_poly.pdbx_strand_id
1 'polypeptide(L)'
;MTQAPSLHIAGIGASAGGLEAMLLMFARLRPTGRIAYVVAQHMADNGHSDLVVRLIQRESVLPVLLAEPGGRLRADTVTVIPAGRDGLVRGETLRLADPAPEHLSTPSVNALFASIAESCGPAAIGIILSGAGSDGTAGCRAIRGVGGLTLAQEPSEAKFDGMPEAAIRAGGIDEVLPVERIGDFLGLRFPGGVPAAIPPGQVPSAPAVPEAARRNLEYLIQRVHEATGIDFSSYKEETLLRRLEKRKSVLGVASDEAYQALVRRDPEELRVLQHLFLVSVSSFFRDRESFRVLERVLAGIIAEKPDGEPIRVWVPGCASGEEPYTLAIILSELRGGLGRTHPVRITATDLNPEALAMAREGVYRKTAFKETDETLRDRYFLPRGQHYEILPEIRGCVTFEQRDVLVGTPPGDLDLVSCRNLLIYMKSLLQDSLVKVFHRCLRPQGLLFIGPSESLGFVGNSLFGPVDHYHRLFRRRR
;
A
#
# COMPACT_ATOMS: atom_id res chain seq x y z
N MET A 1 -34.77 -25.43 8.33
CA MET A 1 -33.69 -25.96 7.45
C MET A 1 -32.72 -24.81 7.24
N THR A 2 -31.64 -24.76 8.01
CA THR A 2 -30.57 -23.77 7.84
C THR A 2 -29.81 -24.11 6.56
N GLN A 3 -29.98 -23.30 5.50
CA GLN A 3 -29.19 -23.41 4.28
C GLN A 3 -27.70 -23.38 4.64
N ALA A 4 -26.94 -24.36 4.15
CA ALA A 4 -25.49 -24.35 4.24
C ALA A 4 -24.97 -23.04 3.61
N PRO A 5 -23.94 -22.39 4.19
CA PRO A 5 -23.40 -21.17 3.61
C PRO A 5 -22.89 -21.45 2.19
N SER A 6 -23.41 -20.70 1.20
CA SER A 6 -23.05 -20.84 -0.21
C SER A 6 -21.59 -20.45 -0.45
N LEU A 7 -20.82 -21.31 -1.12
CA LEU A 7 -19.48 -21.01 -1.62
C LEU A 7 -19.58 -19.87 -2.65
N HIS A 8 -18.79 -18.83 -2.45
CA HIS A 8 -18.58 -17.77 -3.43
C HIS A 8 -17.49 -18.18 -4.41
N ILE A 9 -17.65 -17.80 -5.69
CA ILE A 9 -16.63 -18.02 -6.72
C ILE A 9 -16.17 -16.66 -7.23
N ALA A 10 -14.89 -16.37 -7.02
CA ALA A 10 -14.22 -15.16 -7.44
C ALA A 10 -13.39 -15.40 -8.71
N GLY A 11 -13.85 -14.85 -9.84
CA GLY A 11 -13.07 -14.76 -11.06
C GLY A 11 -12.11 -13.57 -10.98
N ILE A 12 -10.85 -13.77 -11.31
CA ILE A 12 -9.82 -12.73 -11.36
C ILE A 12 -9.31 -12.64 -12.79
N GLY A 13 -9.47 -11.48 -13.42
CA GLY A 13 -9.03 -11.19 -14.77
C GLY A 13 -7.85 -10.23 -14.79
N ALA A 14 -6.77 -10.59 -15.48
CA ALA A 14 -5.58 -9.76 -15.58
C ALA A 14 -4.82 -10.00 -16.89
N SER A 15 -4.05 -9.02 -17.35
CA SER A 15 -3.26 -9.13 -18.59
C SER A 15 -1.87 -8.48 -18.41
N ALA A 16 -1.48 -7.52 -19.25
CA ALA A 16 -0.23 -6.78 -19.13
C ALA A 16 -0.09 -6.15 -17.72
N GLY A 17 1.02 -6.45 -17.03
CA GLY A 17 1.23 -6.03 -15.64
C GLY A 17 0.37 -6.76 -14.59
N GLY A 18 -0.51 -7.66 -15.01
CA GLY A 18 -1.44 -8.40 -14.17
C GLY A 18 -0.76 -9.29 -13.12
N LEU A 19 0.38 -9.90 -13.45
CA LEU A 19 1.11 -10.74 -12.50
C LEU A 19 1.58 -9.95 -11.27
N GLU A 20 2.15 -8.75 -11.46
CA GLU A 20 2.59 -7.90 -10.35
C GLU A 20 1.41 -7.51 -9.45
N ALA A 21 0.27 -7.16 -10.05
CA ALA A 21 -0.98 -6.88 -9.34
C ALA A 21 -1.48 -8.10 -8.55
N MET A 22 -1.49 -9.29 -9.15
CA MET A 22 -1.88 -10.52 -8.48
C MET A 22 -1.01 -10.83 -7.27
N LEU A 23 0.32 -10.70 -7.39
CA LEU A 23 1.23 -10.96 -6.27
C LEU A 23 0.93 -10.07 -5.07
N LEU A 24 0.66 -8.78 -5.30
CA LEU A 24 0.29 -7.82 -4.26
C LEU A 24 -1.08 -8.15 -3.63
N MET A 25 -2.07 -8.52 -4.44
CA MET A 25 -3.39 -8.92 -3.95
C MET A 25 -3.33 -10.21 -3.11
N PHE A 26 -2.69 -11.26 -3.64
CA PHE A 26 -2.64 -12.57 -3.01
C PHE A 26 -1.83 -12.58 -1.71
N ALA A 27 -0.84 -11.68 -1.55
CA ALA A 27 -0.14 -11.46 -0.29
C ALA A 27 -1.07 -11.03 0.87
N ARG A 28 -2.21 -10.43 0.53
CA ARG A 28 -3.17 -9.87 1.49
C ARG A 28 -4.41 -10.74 1.67
N LEU A 29 -4.60 -11.76 0.83
CA LEU A 29 -5.69 -12.72 0.99
C LEU A 29 -5.48 -13.60 2.22
N ARG A 30 -6.58 -13.92 2.91
CA ARG A 30 -6.62 -14.78 4.09
C ARG A 30 -7.73 -15.81 3.92
N PRO A 31 -7.62 -16.99 4.55
CA PRO A 31 -8.69 -17.98 4.55
C PRO A 31 -10.00 -17.40 5.10
N THR A 32 -11.07 -17.57 4.32
CA THR A 32 -12.45 -17.14 4.63
C THR A 32 -13.38 -18.34 4.84
N GLY A 33 -12.96 -19.54 4.46
CA GLY A 33 -13.82 -20.73 4.37
C GLY A 33 -14.99 -20.59 3.38
N ARG A 34 -15.03 -19.52 2.58
CA ARG A 34 -16.22 -19.11 1.83
C ARG A 34 -15.97 -18.76 0.37
N ILE A 35 -14.73 -18.53 -0.05
CA ILE A 35 -14.43 -18.05 -1.42
C ILE A 35 -13.45 -19.01 -2.11
N ALA A 36 -13.81 -19.47 -3.31
CA ALA A 36 -12.88 -20.12 -4.25
C ALA A 36 -12.43 -19.09 -5.30
N TYR A 37 -11.16 -19.09 -5.69
CA TYR A 37 -10.59 -18.11 -6.63
C TYR A 37 -10.20 -18.78 -7.95
N VAL A 38 -10.59 -18.19 -9.08
CA VAL A 38 -10.24 -18.66 -10.42
C VAL A 38 -9.53 -17.54 -11.18
N VAL A 39 -8.30 -17.78 -11.61
CA VAL A 39 -7.44 -16.78 -12.26
C VAL A 39 -7.41 -17.00 -13.77
N ALA A 40 -7.86 -15.99 -14.51
CA ALA A 40 -7.65 -15.81 -15.94
C ALA A 40 -6.57 -14.73 -16.15
N GLN A 41 -5.33 -15.17 -16.31
CA GLN A 41 -4.21 -14.31 -16.67
C GLN A 41 -3.90 -14.50 -18.15
N HIS A 42 -4.07 -13.46 -18.95
CA HIS A 42 -3.67 -13.49 -20.36
C HIS A 42 -2.14 -13.60 -20.45
N MET A 43 -1.67 -14.62 -21.17
CA MET A 43 -0.25 -14.90 -21.43
C MET A 43 -0.08 -15.32 -22.90
N ALA A 44 1.12 -15.14 -23.47
CA ALA A 44 1.43 -15.72 -24.77
C ALA A 44 1.36 -17.26 -24.75
N ASP A 45 1.14 -17.91 -25.89
CA ASP A 45 0.92 -19.37 -26.00
C ASP A 45 2.08 -20.25 -25.50
N ASN A 46 3.28 -19.69 -25.32
CA ASN A 46 4.44 -20.32 -24.67
C ASN A 46 4.59 -19.96 -23.18
N GLY A 47 3.53 -19.41 -22.59
CA GLY A 47 3.46 -18.94 -21.22
C GLY A 47 3.69 -20.06 -20.22
N HIS A 48 4.60 -19.84 -19.28
CA HIS A 48 4.93 -20.83 -18.26
C HIS A 48 3.85 -20.78 -17.16
N SER A 49 2.70 -21.43 -17.37
CA SER A 49 1.60 -21.44 -16.38
C SER A 49 2.05 -21.94 -15.00
N ASP A 50 2.96 -22.93 -14.96
CA ASP A 50 3.59 -23.39 -13.72
C ASP A 50 4.41 -22.30 -13.01
N LEU A 51 5.05 -21.40 -13.78
CA LEU A 51 5.78 -20.28 -13.19
C LEU A 51 4.81 -19.29 -12.53
N VAL A 52 3.68 -18.99 -13.16
CA VAL A 52 2.65 -18.12 -12.57
C VAL A 52 2.08 -18.73 -11.30
N VAL A 53 1.75 -20.03 -11.32
CA VAL A 53 1.31 -20.76 -10.13
C VAL A 53 2.35 -20.66 -9.01
N ARG A 54 3.63 -20.93 -9.31
CA ARG A 54 4.72 -20.83 -8.33
C ARG A 54 4.90 -19.42 -7.76
N LEU A 55 4.81 -18.40 -8.60
CA LEU A 55 4.97 -17.01 -8.17
C LEU A 55 3.82 -16.58 -7.26
N ILE A 56 2.57 -16.89 -7.64
CA ILE A 56 1.40 -16.60 -6.80
C ILE A 56 1.48 -17.40 -5.49
N GLN A 57 1.86 -18.68 -5.55
CA GLN A 57 2.00 -19.53 -4.36
C GLN A 57 3.01 -18.98 -3.36
N ARG A 58 4.07 -18.31 -3.82
CA ARG A 58 5.08 -17.72 -2.95
C ARG A 58 4.53 -16.59 -2.08
N GLU A 59 3.55 -15.85 -2.60
CA GLU A 59 2.97 -14.70 -1.91
C GLU A 59 1.65 -15.07 -1.20
N SER A 60 0.94 -16.11 -1.67
CA SER A 60 -0.34 -16.53 -1.10
C SER A 60 -0.19 -17.56 0.03
N VAL A 61 -0.96 -17.37 1.09
CA VAL A 61 -1.19 -18.40 2.12
C VAL A 61 -2.23 -19.45 1.69
N LEU A 62 -2.94 -19.20 0.58
CA LEU A 62 -3.91 -20.12 0.02
C LEU A 62 -3.19 -21.11 -0.92
N PRO A 63 -3.64 -22.37 -1.03
CA PRO A 63 -3.14 -23.29 -2.05
C PRO A 63 -3.42 -22.73 -3.45
N VAL A 64 -2.39 -22.72 -4.29
CA VAL A 64 -2.46 -22.29 -5.69
C VAL A 64 -2.21 -23.50 -6.58
N LEU A 65 -3.20 -23.82 -7.40
CA LEU A 65 -3.22 -24.99 -8.25
C LEU A 65 -3.35 -24.57 -9.71
N LEU A 66 -2.70 -25.31 -10.60
CA LEU A 66 -3.03 -25.25 -12.02
C LEU A 66 -4.36 -25.98 -12.26
N ALA A 67 -5.22 -25.42 -13.09
CA ALA A 67 -6.51 -26.04 -13.37
C ALA A 67 -6.36 -27.37 -14.11
N GLU A 68 -7.09 -28.39 -13.65
CA GLU A 68 -7.29 -29.65 -14.35
C GLU A 68 -8.69 -29.67 -15.00
N PRO A 69 -8.89 -30.34 -16.15
CA PRO A 69 -10.20 -30.44 -16.79
C PRO A 69 -11.26 -31.05 -15.85
N GLY A 70 -12.24 -30.24 -15.44
CA GLY A 70 -13.31 -30.68 -14.53
C GLY A 70 -12.94 -30.65 -13.05
N GLY A 71 -11.82 -30.02 -12.68
CA GLY A 71 -11.39 -29.87 -11.30
C GLY A 71 -12.44 -29.17 -10.43
N ARG A 72 -12.61 -29.64 -9.19
CA ARG A 72 -13.54 -29.05 -8.22
C ARG A 72 -12.92 -27.82 -7.57
N LEU A 73 -13.65 -26.71 -7.61
CA LEU A 73 -13.33 -25.47 -6.91
C LEU A 73 -13.64 -25.63 -5.41
N ARG A 74 -12.70 -25.19 -4.57
CA ARG A 74 -12.78 -25.32 -3.12
C ARG A 74 -12.57 -23.96 -2.47
N ALA A 75 -13.24 -23.75 -1.34
CA ALA A 75 -12.99 -22.58 -0.51
C ALA A 75 -11.48 -22.44 -0.21
N ASP A 76 -11.03 -21.20 -0.16
CA ASP A 76 -9.66 -20.82 0.18
C ASP A 76 -8.61 -21.44 -0.75
N THR A 77 -8.97 -21.72 -2.00
CA THR A 77 -8.06 -22.26 -3.02
C THR A 77 -8.05 -21.36 -4.24
N VAL A 78 -6.86 -21.11 -4.79
CA VAL A 78 -6.64 -20.38 -6.03
C VAL A 78 -6.39 -21.38 -7.16
N THR A 79 -7.17 -21.29 -8.23
CA THR A 79 -7.05 -22.15 -9.41
C THR A 79 -6.70 -21.30 -10.62
N VAL A 80 -5.52 -21.51 -11.21
CA VAL A 80 -5.01 -20.77 -12.36
C VAL A 80 -5.36 -21.50 -13.64
N ILE A 81 -6.01 -20.81 -14.58
CA ILE A 81 -6.30 -21.37 -15.91
C ILE A 81 -4.98 -21.43 -16.71
N PRO A 82 -4.63 -22.58 -17.32
CA PRO A 82 -3.42 -22.69 -18.13
C PRO A 82 -3.48 -21.82 -19.40
N ALA A 83 -2.32 -21.46 -19.92
CA ALA A 83 -2.19 -20.71 -21.18
C ALA A 83 -2.80 -21.51 -22.35
N GLY A 84 -3.35 -20.81 -23.34
CA GLY A 84 -3.96 -21.43 -24.52
C GLY A 84 -5.31 -22.11 -24.29
N ARG A 85 -5.93 -21.95 -23.11
CA ARG A 85 -7.23 -22.53 -22.76
C ARG A 85 -8.16 -21.48 -22.15
N ASP A 86 -9.45 -21.66 -22.36
CA ASP A 86 -10.47 -20.95 -21.59
C ASP A 86 -10.93 -21.77 -20.39
N GLY A 87 -11.34 -21.09 -19.32
CA GLY A 87 -11.93 -21.69 -18.13
C GLY A 87 -13.38 -21.26 -17.97
N LEU A 88 -14.28 -22.24 -17.87
CA LEU A 88 -15.71 -22.03 -17.65
C LEU A 88 -16.14 -22.69 -16.36
N VAL A 89 -16.79 -21.92 -15.48
CA VAL A 89 -17.34 -22.43 -14.22
C VAL A 89 -18.72 -23.03 -14.47
N ARG A 90 -18.95 -24.23 -13.94
CA ARG A 90 -20.27 -24.89 -13.89
C ARG A 90 -20.48 -25.47 -12.49
N GLY A 91 -21.35 -24.83 -11.70
CA GLY A 91 -21.47 -25.13 -10.28
C GLY A 91 -20.13 -24.91 -9.57
N GLU A 92 -19.65 -25.92 -8.82
CA GLU A 92 -18.34 -25.87 -8.15
C GLU A 92 -17.23 -26.54 -8.99
N THR A 93 -17.35 -26.60 -10.31
CA THR A 93 -16.33 -27.21 -11.19
C THR A 93 -15.83 -26.23 -12.23
N LEU A 94 -14.53 -26.32 -12.55
CA LEU A 94 -13.89 -25.56 -13.62
C LEU A 94 -13.63 -26.47 -14.82
N ARG A 95 -14.25 -26.17 -15.96
CA ARG A 95 -14.03 -26.86 -17.23
C ARG A 95 -13.08 -26.07 -18.10
N LEU A 96 -12.07 -26.76 -18.64
CA LEU A 96 -11.13 -26.18 -19.60
C LEU A 96 -11.64 -26.44 -21.02
N ALA A 97 -11.75 -25.40 -21.83
CA ALA A 97 -12.20 -25.47 -23.22
C ALA A 97 -11.16 -24.87 -24.18
N ASP A 98 -11.24 -25.25 -25.45
CA ASP A 98 -10.50 -24.57 -26.50
C ASP A 98 -11.02 -23.13 -26.66
N PRO A 99 -10.14 -22.15 -26.91
CA PRO A 99 -10.56 -20.76 -27.03
C PRO A 99 -11.45 -20.56 -28.26
N ALA A 100 -12.54 -19.81 -28.09
CA ALA A 100 -13.40 -19.48 -29.22
C ALA A 100 -12.71 -18.41 -30.11
N PRO A 101 -12.81 -18.49 -31.45
CA PRO A 101 -12.19 -17.52 -32.36
C PRO A 101 -12.58 -16.05 -32.12
N GLU A 102 -13.76 -15.82 -31.56
CA GLU A 102 -14.33 -14.51 -31.24
C GLU A 102 -13.80 -13.89 -29.93
N HIS A 103 -13.01 -14.62 -29.14
CA HIS A 103 -12.49 -14.12 -27.88
C HIS A 103 -11.35 -13.09 -28.08
N LEU A 104 -11.40 -12.02 -27.29
CA LEU A 104 -10.39 -10.94 -27.33
C LEU A 104 -9.01 -11.38 -26.81
N SER A 105 -8.98 -12.41 -25.96
CA SER A 105 -7.78 -12.94 -25.33
C SER A 105 -8.00 -14.37 -24.85
N THR A 106 -6.90 -15.06 -24.60
CA THR A 106 -6.88 -16.41 -24.02
C THR A 106 -5.98 -16.43 -22.78
N PRO A 107 -6.50 -16.86 -21.61
CA PRO A 107 -7.91 -17.15 -21.30
C PRO A 107 -8.82 -15.91 -21.41
N SER A 108 -10.07 -16.08 -21.83
CA SER A 108 -11.05 -14.98 -21.87
C SER A 108 -11.63 -14.69 -20.49
N VAL A 109 -11.41 -13.47 -20.00
CA VAL A 109 -11.98 -12.98 -18.74
C VAL A 109 -13.49 -12.83 -18.84
N ASN A 110 -13.99 -12.30 -19.97
CA ASN A 110 -15.42 -12.18 -20.21
C ASN A 110 -16.14 -13.54 -20.15
N ALA A 111 -15.59 -14.56 -20.81
CA ALA A 111 -16.19 -15.91 -20.81
C ALA A 111 -16.18 -16.53 -19.40
N LEU A 112 -15.06 -16.41 -18.67
CA LEU A 112 -14.97 -16.86 -17.28
C LEU A 112 -16.05 -16.18 -16.42
N PHE A 113 -16.12 -14.85 -16.44
CA PHE A 113 -17.02 -14.09 -15.57
C PHE A 113 -18.49 -14.33 -15.91
N ALA A 114 -18.84 -14.45 -17.20
CA ALA A 114 -20.18 -14.83 -17.62
C ALA A 114 -20.59 -16.21 -17.08
N SER A 115 -19.70 -17.20 -17.15
CA SER A 115 -19.96 -18.55 -16.62
C SER A 115 -20.09 -18.59 -15.10
N ILE A 116 -19.34 -17.75 -14.38
CA ILE A 116 -19.47 -17.57 -12.92
C ILE A 116 -20.81 -16.93 -12.59
N ALA A 117 -21.21 -15.87 -13.30
CA ALA A 117 -22.50 -15.21 -13.09
C ALA A 117 -23.67 -16.18 -13.28
N GLU A 118 -23.64 -16.95 -14.37
CA GLU A 118 -24.66 -17.97 -14.68
C GLU A 118 -24.72 -19.08 -13.62
N SER A 119 -23.56 -19.56 -13.16
CA SER A 119 -23.49 -20.69 -12.22
C SER A 119 -23.76 -20.31 -10.76
N CYS A 120 -23.37 -19.11 -10.35
CA CYS A 120 -23.30 -18.72 -8.93
C CYS A 120 -24.33 -17.66 -8.53
N GLY A 121 -24.97 -16.98 -9.50
CA GLY A 121 -25.91 -15.90 -9.23
C GLY A 121 -25.30 -14.84 -8.28
N PRO A 122 -25.99 -14.45 -7.19
CA PRO A 122 -25.46 -13.46 -6.23
C PRO A 122 -24.16 -13.86 -5.52
N ALA A 123 -23.76 -15.14 -5.57
CA ALA A 123 -22.49 -15.59 -5.00
C ALA A 123 -21.28 -15.37 -5.94
N ALA A 124 -21.51 -14.83 -7.15
CA ALA A 124 -20.48 -14.47 -8.11
C ALA A 124 -19.67 -13.26 -7.66
N ILE A 125 -18.34 -13.33 -7.82
CA ILE A 125 -17.43 -12.20 -7.61
C ILE A 125 -16.54 -12.04 -8.85
N GLY A 126 -16.40 -10.81 -9.36
CA GLY A 126 -15.52 -10.48 -10.49
C GLY A 126 -14.48 -9.46 -10.08
N ILE A 127 -13.20 -9.72 -10.35
CA ILE A 127 -12.08 -8.85 -9.97
C ILE A 127 -11.24 -8.55 -11.21
N ILE A 128 -11.17 -7.29 -11.62
CA ILE A 128 -10.35 -6.85 -12.74
C ILE A 128 -9.08 -6.18 -12.22
N LEU A 129 -7.93 -6.66 -12.66
CA LEU A 129 -6.61 -6.11 -12.33
C LEU A 129 -5.95 -5.49 -13.58
N SER A 130 -4.73 -4.98 -13.40
CA SER A 130 -3.90 -4.41 -14.48
C SER A 130 -3.92 -5.25 -15.76
N GLY A 131 -4.13 -4.57 -16.87
CA GLY A 131 -4.17 -5.17 -18.20
C GLY A 131 -4.52 -4.17 -19.30
N ALA A 132 -4.15 -4.51 -20.53
CA ALA A 132 -4.50 -3.72 -21.71
C ALA A 132 -5.83 -4.17 -22.32
N GLY A 133 -6.53 -3.27 -23.00
CA GLY A 133 -7.79 -3.59 -23.67
C GLY A 133 -9.00 -3.53 -22.73
N SER A 134 -10.04 -4.31 -23.03
CA SER A 134 -11.33 -4.25 -22.33
C SER A 134 -11.91 -5.62 -21.98
N ASP A 135 -11.08 -6.67 -21.98
CA ASP A 135 -11.52 -8.00 -21.58
C ASP A 135 -11.94 -8.01 -20.11
N GLY A 136 -13.05 -8.67 -19.79
CA GLY A 136 -13.71 -8.63 -18.48
C GLY A 136 -14.80 -7.56 -18.32
N THR A 137 -14.88 -6.55 -19.19
CA THR A 137 -15.92 -5.50 -19.09
C THR A 137 -17.35 -6.03 -19.24
N ALA A 138 -17.60 -6.92 -20.21
CA ALA A 138 -18.91 -7.55 -20.38
C ALA A 138 -19.21 -8.56 -19.28
N GLY A 139 -18.19 -9.31 -18.84
CA GLY A 139 -18.26 -10.24 -17.74
C GLY A 139 -18.64 -9.59 -16.41
N CYS A 140 -18.05 -8.44 -16.08
CA CYS A 140 -18.40 -7.66 -14.90
C CYS A 140 -19.87 -7.23 -14.91
N ARG A 141 -20.40 -6.77 -16.05
CA ARG A 141 -21.83 -6.47 -16.19
C ARG A 141 -22.71 -7.70 -15.97
N ALA A 142 -22.28 -8.88 -16.44
CA ALA A 142 -23.02 -10.12 -16.21
C ALA A 142 -23.07 -10.48 -14.71
N ILE A 143 -21.93 -10.42 -14.00
CA ILE A 143 -21.86 -10.66 -12.55
C ILE A 143 -22.75 -9.68 -11.78
N ARG A 144 -22.67 -8.39 -12.12
CA ARG A 144 -23.51 -7.36 -11.48
C ARG A 144 -25.00 -7.55 -11.77
N GLY A 145 -25.35 -7.97 -12.99
CA GLY A 145 -26.71 -8.24 -13.41
C GLY A 145 -27.42 -9.35 -12.63
N VAL A 146 -26.66 -10.27 -12.03
CA VAL A 146 -27.18 -11.34 -11.15
C VAL A 146 -27.05 -10.99 -9.65
N GLY A 147 -26.69 -9.75 -9.32
CA GLY A 147 -26.50 -9.28 -7.94
C GLY A 147 -25.19 -9.72 -7.29
N GLY A 148 -24.21 -10.17 -8.10
CA GLY A 148 -22.85 -10.47 -7.64
C GLY A 148 -22.01 -9.21 -7.41
N LEU A 149 -20.83 -9.39 -6.83
CA LEU A 149 -19.91 -8.31 -6.46
C LEU A 149 -18.83 -8.11 -7.52
N THR A 150 -18.54 -6.87 -7.89
CA THR A 150 -17.50 -6.54 -8.86
C THR A 150 -16.49 -5.53 -8.32
N LEU A 151 -15.21 -5.87 -8.43
CA LEU A 151 -14.08 -5.07 -7.96
C LEU A 151 -13.14 -4.74 -9.13
N ALA A 152 -12.57 -3.54 -9.13
CA ALA A 152 -11.45 -3.20 -10.02
C ALA A 152 -10.26 -2.68 -9.22
N GLN A 153 -9.05 -3.01 -9.69
CA GLN A 153 -7.84 -2.32 -9.29
C GLN A 153 -7.97 -0.84 -9.63
N GLU A 154 -7.53 0.03 -8.71
CA GLU A 154 -7.40 1.46 -8.91
C GLU A 154 -6.55 1.76 -10.18
N PRO A 155 -7.14 2.36 -11.25
CA PRO A 155 -6.44 2.54 -12.52
C PRO A 155 -5.11 3.29 -12.39
N SER A 156 -5.04 4.25 -11.47
CA SER A 156 -3.85 5.08 -11.28
C SER A 156 -2.62 4.35 -10.72
N GLU A 157 -2.79 3.15 -10.14
CA GLU A 157 -1.68 2.27 -9.72
C GLU A 157 -1.51 1.04 -10.61
N ALA A 158 -2.43 0.82 -11.55
CA ALA A 158 -2.31 -0.24 -12.52
C ALA A 158 -1.15 0.06 -13.47
N LYS A 159 -0.28 -0.93 -13.70
CA LYS A 159 0.79 -0.80 -14.69
C LYS A 159 0.23 -0.56 -16.10
N PHE A 160 -0.93 -1.17 -16.36
CA PHE A 160 -1.75 -0.93 -17.53
C PHE A 160 -3.20 -0.79 -17.05
N ASP A 161 -3.78 0.37 -17.30
CA ASP A 161 -5.06 0.82 -16.78
C ASP A 161 -6.26 0.47 -17.68
N GLY A 162 -6.02 0.06 -18.92
CA GLY A 162 -7.06 -0.18 -19.92
C GLY A 162 -8.20 -1.10 -19.45
N MET A 163 -7.87 -2.29 -18.92
CA MET A 163 -8.89 -3.24 -18.44
C MET A 163 -9.69 -2.68 -17.25
N PRO A 164 -9.06 -2.19 -16.16
CA PRO A 164 -9.77 -1.52 -15.07
C PRO A 164 -10.64 -0.34 -15.54
N GLU A 165 -10.09 0.59 -16.33
CA GLU A 165 -10.83 1.76 -16.81
C GLU A 165 -12.04 1.38 -17.67
N ALA A 166 -11.88 0.41 -18.57
CA ALA A 166 -12.96 -0.04 -19.43
C ALA A 166 -14.13 -0.61 -18.61
N ALA A 167 -13.82 -1.42 -17.58
CA ALA A 167 -14.83 -1.99 -16.70
C ALA A 167 -15.55 -0.92 -15.86
N ILE A 168 -14.80 0.06 -15.33
CA ILE A 168 -15.33 1.18 -14.54
C ILE A 168 -16.24 2.07 -15.41
N ARG A 169 -15.76 2.49 -16.57
CA ARG A 169 -16.47 3.39 -17.50
C ARG A 169 -17.77 2.76 -18.00
N ALA A 170 -17.81 1.44 -18.13
CA ALA A 170 -19.00 0.71 -18.50
C ALA A 170 -20.03 0.55 -17.37
N GLY A 171 -19.77 1.10 -16.18
CA GLY A 171 -20.64 0.98 -15.01
C GLY A 171 -20.70 -0.45 -14.45
N GLY A 172 -19.66 -1.26 -14.72
CA GLY A 172 -19.64 -2.67 -14.37
C GLY A 172 -18.95 -2.98 -13.04
N ILE A 173 -18.50 -1.98 -12.27
CA ILE A 173 -17.69 -2.13 -11.05
C ILE A 173 -18.43 -1.51 -9.85
N ASP A 174 -18.48 -2.22 -8.73
CA ASP A 174 -19.07 -1.74 -7.47
C ASP A 174 -18.04 -1.02 -6.60
N GLU A 175 -16.80 -1.52 -6.55
CA GLU A 175 -15.71 -0.93 -5.76
C GLU A 175 -14.41 -0.83 -6.56
N VAL A 176 -13.76 0.33 -6.49
CA VAL A 176 -12.42 0.57 -7.04
C VAL A 176 -11.45 0.69 -5.87
N LEU A 177 -10.44 -0.18 -5.83
CA LEU A 177 -9.56 -0.33 -4.68
C LEU A 177 -8.10 -0.42 -5.10
N PRO A 178 -7.16 0.09 -4.29
CA PRO A 178 -5.77 -0.32 -4.39
C PRO A 178 -5.66 -1.85 -4.33
N VAL A 179 -4.81 -2.45 -5.15
CA VAL A 179 -4.74 -3.89 -5.35
C VAL A 179 -4.43 -4.65 -4.05
N GLU A 180 -3.59 -4.06 -3.19
CA GLU A 180 -3.27 -4.60 -1.86
C GLU A 180 -4.49 -4.61 -0.92
N ARG A 181 -5.48 -3.75 -1.14
CA ARG A 181 -6.69 -3.65 -0.32
C ARG A 181 -7.78 -4.62 -0.73
N ILE A 182 -7.73 -5.18 -1.95
CA ILE A 182 -8.73 -6.13 -2.44
C ILE A 182 -8.79 -7.38 -1.53
N GLY A 183 -7.63 -7.93 -1.14
CA GLY A 183 -7.58 -9.09 -0.25
C GLY A 183 -8.18 -8.82 1.14
N ASP A 184 -7.83 -7.69 1.73
CA ASP A 184 -8.36 -7.25 3.04
C ASP A 184 -9.87 -6.99 2.96
N PHE A 185 -10.34 -6.37 1.87
CA PHE A 185 -11.76 -6.12 1.62
C PHE A 185 -12.58 -7.41 1.56
N LEU A 186 -12.10 -8.41 0.82
CA LEU A 186 -12.77 -9.71 0.71
C LEU A 186 -12.83 -10.43 2.07
N GLY A 187 -11.75 -10.38 2.86
CA GLY A 187 -11.72 -10.95 4.21
C GLY A 187 -12.72 -10.30 5.16
N LEU A 188 -12.90 -8.98 5.08
CA LEU A 188 -13.88 -8.24 5.88
C LEU A 188 -15.32 -8.49 5.41
N ARG A 189 -15.54 -8.58 4.09
CA ARG A 189 -16.87 -8.71 3.49
C ARG A 189 -17.45 -10.11 3.68
N PHE A 190 -16.61 -11.13 3.66
CA PHE A 190 -16.99 -12.54 3.76
C PHE A 190 -16.31 -13.21 4.96
N PRO A 191 -16.66 -12.81 6.20
CA PRO A 191 -16.03 -13.38 7.39
C PRO A 191 -16.31 -14.88 7.48
N GLY A 192 -15.23 -15.65 7.52
CA GLY A 192 -15.25 -17.09 7.75
C GLY A 192 -15.48 -17.43 9.21
N GLY A 193 -16.30 -18.44 9.47
CA GLY A 193 -16.30 -19.10 10.77
C GLY A 193 -14.93 -19.72 11.00
N VAL A 194 -14.26 -19.28 12.06
CA VAL A 194 -12.95 -19.76 12.52
C VAL A 194 -12.90 -21.30 12.48
N PRO A 195 -12.03 -21.94 11.68
CA PRO A 195 -11.65 -23.32 11.96
C PRO A 195 -10.85 -23.33 13.26
N ALA A 196 -11.21 -24.29 14.13
CA ALA A 196 -10.74 -24.46 15.50
C ALA A 196 -9.27 -24.07 15.77
N ALA A 197 -9.10 -23.28 16.83
CA ALA A 197 -7.93 -23.18 17.70
C ALA A 197 -6.54 -23.35 17.03
N ILE A 198 -5.92 -22.24 16.66
CA ILE A 198 -4.46 -22.16 16.64
C ILE A 198 -4.00 -22.03 18.11
N PRO A 199 -3.18 -22.95 18.66
CA PRO A 199 -2.61 -22.77 19.99
C PRO A 199 -1.76 -21.49 20.03
N PRO A 200 -1.73 -20.74 21.14
CA PRO A 200 -0.88 -19.57 21.25
C PRO A 200 0.59 -20.03 21.22
N GLY A 201 1.26 -19.86 20.07
CA GLY A 201 2.64 -20.30 19.92
C GLY A 201 3.25 -20.25 18.51
N GLN A 202 2.47 -20.13 17.43
CA GLN A 202 3.05 -20.06 16.07
C GLN A 202 2.26 -19.10 15.18
N VAL A 203 2.69 -17.84 15.17
CA VAL A 203 2.50 -16.96 14.02
C VAL A 203 3.32 -17.58 12.88
N PRO A 204 2.77 -17.90 11.69
CA PRO A 204 3.61 -18.24 10.56
C PRO A 204 4.45 -17.00 10.24
N SER A 205 5.74 -17.08 10.53
CA SER A 205 6.71 -16.12 10.03
C SER A 205 6.62 -16.09 8.51
N ALA A 206 6.92 -14.93 7.91
CA ALA A 206 7.23 -14.83 6.48
C ALA A 206 8.10 -16.02 6.02
N PRO A 207 8.02 -16.46 4.75
CA PRO A 207 8.92 -17.50 4.25
C PRO A 207 10.33 -17.16 4.71
N ALA A 208 10.95 -18.06 5.47
CA ALA A 208 12.21 -17.75 6.13
C ALA A 208 13.19 -17.25 5.07
N VAL A 209 13.63 -16.00 5.20
CA VAL A 209 14.73 -15.48 4.40
C VAL A 209 15.84 -16.53 4.48
N PRO A 210 16.32 -17.06 3.33
CA PRO A 210 17.37 -18.07 3.35
C PRO A 210 18.51 -17.59 4.25
N GLU A 211 18.96 -18.43 5.17
CA GLU A 211 19.88 -18.02 6.23
C GLU A 211 21.14 -17.34 5.68
N ALA A 212 21.60 -17.79 4.51
CA ALA A 212 22.70 -17.16 3.78
C ALA A 212 22.39 -15.70 3.37
N ALA A 213 21.23 -15.44 2.77
CA ALA A 213 20.80 -14.11 2.37
C ALA A 213 20.60 -13.19 3.58
N ARG A 214 20.08 -13.75 4.68
CA ARG A 214 19.95 -13.02 5.96
C ARG A 214 21.31 -12.62 6.53
N ARG A 215 22.27 -13.55 6.60
CA ARG A 215 23.63 -13.25 7.08
C ARG A 215 24.34 -12.21 6.21
N ASN A 216 24.18 -12.28 4.90
CA ASN A 216 24.71 -11.27 3.98
C ASN A 216 24.07 -9.90 4.23
N LEU A 217 22.75 -9.84 4.37
CA LEU A 217 22.05 -8.60 4.69
C LEU A 217 22.50 -8.02 6.04
N GLU A 218 22.60 -8.84 7.10
CA GLU A 218 23.06 -8.42 8.43
C GLU A 218 24.48 -7.84 8.37
N TYR A 219 25.38 -8.47 7.61
CA TYR A 219 26.71 -7.93 7.34
C TYR A 219 26.63 -6.56 6.65
N LEU A 220 25.86 -6.43 5.57
CA LEU A 220 25.74 -5.16 4.84
C LEU A 220 25.09 -4.06 5.68
N ILE A 221 24.08 -4.37 6.49
CA ILE A 221 23.47 -3.42 7.44
C ILE A 221 24.51 -2.90 8.41
N GLN A 222 25.32 -3.78 8.99
CA GLN A 222 26.39 -3.38 9.90
C GLN A 222 27.41 -2.47 9.22
N ARG A 223 27.80 -2.79 7.98
CA ARG A 223 28.72 -1.96 7.20
C ARG A 223 28.14 -0.61 6.83
N VAL A 224 26.85 -0.56 6.49
CA VAL A 224 26.12 0.69 6.24
C VAL A 224 26.08 1.53 7.52
N HIS A 225 25.73 0.93 8.66
CA HIS A 225 25.69 1.62 9.94
C HIS A 225 27.06 2.20 10.32
N GLU A 226 28.15 1.44 10.16
CA GLU A 226 29.52 1.93 10.39
C GLU A 226 29.91 3.10 9.49
N ALA A 227 29.43 3.13 8.25
CA ALA A 227 29.78 4.15 7.27
C ALA A 227 28.89 5.41 7.35
N THR A 228 27.62 5.27 7.74
CA THR A 228 26.62 6.35 7.65
C THR A 228 25.98 6.71 9.00
N GLY A 229 26.18 5.91 10.05
CA GLY A 229 25.56 6.10 11.35
C GLY A 229 24.06 5.77 11.40
N ILE A 230 23.49 5.15 10.37
CA ILE A 230 22.07 4.76 10.32
C ILE A 230 21.94 3.26 10.47
N ASP A 231 21.18 2.83 11.49
CA ASP A 231 20.94 1.41 11.75
C ASP A 231 19.61 0.94 11.12
N PHE A 232 19.71 -0.09 10.27
CA PHE A 232 18.57 -0.75 9.63
C PHE A 232 18.23 -2.11 10.26
N SER A 233 18.88 -2.52 11.36
CA SER A 233 18.68 -3.82 12.04
C SER A 233 17.22 -4.09 12.40
N SER A 234 16.48 -3.02 12.71
CA SER A 234 15.08 -3.06 13.13
C SER A 234 14.08 -2.83 11.98
N TYR A 235 14.57 -2.77 10.73
CA TYR A 235 13.75 -2.73 9.52
C TYR A 235 13.44 -4.15 9.04
N LYS A 236 12.36 -4.31 8.27
CA LYS A 236 11.92 -5.60 7.72
C LYS A 236 12.91 -6.09 6.65
N GLU A 237 13.48 -7.27 6.88
CA GLU A 237 14.52 -7.87 6.05
C GLU A 237 14.07 -8.01 4.59
N GLU A 238 12.82 -8.41 4.35
CA GLU A 238 12.27 -8.64 3.01
C GLU A 238 12.29 -7.35 2.16
N THR A 239 12.04 -6.21 2.81
CA THR A 239 12.06 -4.90 2.13
C THR A 239 13.48 -4.52 1.72
N LEU A 240 14.45 -4.74 2.62
CA LEU A 240 15.86 -4.43 2.38
C LEU A 240 16.46 -5.36 1.32
N LEU A 241 16.18 -6.67 1.40
CA LEU A 241 16.63 -7.66 0.43
C LEU A 241 16.12 -7.36 -0.98
N ARG A 242 14.85 -7.03 -1.14
CA ARG A 242 14.30 -6.66 -2.45
C ARG A 242 15.04 -5.47 -3.08
N ARG A 243 15.45 -4.49 -2.26
CA ARG A 243 16.22 -3.32 -2.71
C ARG A 243 17.65 -3.67 -3.06
N LEU A 244 18.28 -4.50 -2.24
CA LEU A 244 19.62 -5.03 -2.48
C LEU A 244 19.67 -5.83 -3.79
N GLU A 245 18.72 -6.73 -4.03
CA GLU A 245 18.66 -7.52 -5.27
C GLU A 245 18.43 -6.65 -6.50
N LYS A 246 17.58 -5.63 -6.40
CA LYS A 246 17.41 -4.65 -7.49
C LYS A 246 18.71 -3.89 -7.78
N ARG A 247 19.47 -3.50 -6.74
CA ARG A 247 20.76 -2.83 -6.91
C ARG A 247 21.80 -3.75 -7.54
N LYS A 248 21.91 -4.99 -7.08
CA LYS A 248 22.76 -6.03 -7.67
C LYS A 248 22.45 -6.23 -9.15
N SER A 249 21.16 -6.30 -9.52
CA SER A 249 20.71 -6.41 -10.91
C SER A 249 21.13 -5.21 -11.77
N VAL A 250 20.96 -3.98 -11.27
CA VAL A 250 21.40 -2.75 -11.98
C VAL A 250 22.91 -2.72 -12.21
N LEU A 251 23.68 -3.24 -11.26
CA LEU A 251 25.14 -3.32 -11.35
C LEU A 251 25.65 -4.56 -12.11
N GLY A 252 24.76 -5.47 -12.52
CA GLY A 252 25.14 -6.74 -13.15
C GLY A 252 25.89 -7.70 -12.21
N VAL A 253 25.72 -7.56 -10.89
CA VAL A 253 26.40 -8.38 -9.88
C VAL A 253 25.58 -9.62 -9.57
N ALA A 254 26.14 -10.80 -9.88
CA ALA A 254 25.42 -12.07 -9.84
C ALA A 254 25.42 -12.78 -8.48
N SER A 255 26.26 -12.38 -7.51
CA SER A 255 26.36 -13.05 -6.21
C SER A 255 26.56 -12.08 -5.04
N ASP A 256 26.26 -12.55 -3.83
CA ASP A 256 26.44 -11.80 -2.59
C ASP A 256 27.92 -11.52 -2.31
N GLU A 257 28.79 -12.50 -2.57
CA GLU A 257 30.24 -12.38 -2.39
C GLU A 257 30.83 -11.33 -3.33
N ALA A 258 30.37 -11.30 -4.58
CA ALA A 258 30.78 -10.30 -5.57
C ALA A 258 30.33 -8.90 -5.13
N TYR A 259 29.13 -8.77 -4.56
CA TYR A 259 28.64 -7.50 -4.03
C TYR A 259 29.42 -7.05 -2.79
N GLN A 260 29.74 -7.95 -1.86
CA GLN A 260 30.59 -7.63 -0.72
C GLN A 260 32.00 -7.19 -1.16
N ALA A 261 32.57 -7.83 -2.19
CA ALA A 261 33.85 -7.42 -2.75
C ALA A 261 33.79 -6.02 -3.37
N LEU A 262 32.69 -5.68 -4.06
CA LEU A 262 32.45 -4.33 -4.59
C LEU A 262 32.42 -3.31 -3.44
N VAL A 263 31.61 -3.55 -2.42
CA VAL A 263 31.46 -2.68 -1.25
C VAL A 263 32.78 -2.48 -0.49
N ARG A 264 33.65 -3.49 -0.44
CA ARG A 264 35.00 -3.37 0.14
C ARG A 264 35.92 -2.47 -0.68
N ARG A 265 35.79 -2.50 -2.00
CA ARG A 265 36.61 -1.70 -2.92
C ARG A 265 36.11 -0.26 -3.05
N ASP A 266 34.80 -0.08 -3.01
CA ASP A 266 34.13 1.20 -3.18
C ASP A 266 33.21 1.50 -1.99
N PRO A 267 33.71 2.18 -0.95
CA PRO A 267 32.92 2.55 0.22
C PRO A 267 31.73 3.47 -0.07
N GLU A 268 31.71 4.18 -1.21
CA GLU A 268 30.56 5.02 -1.58
C GLU A 268 29.31 4.18 -1.87
N GLU A 269 29.49 2.91 -2.26
CA GLU A 269 28.36 1.98 -2.46
C GLU A 269 27.56 1.76 -1.17
N LEU A 270 28.16 1.93 0.01
CA LEU A 270 27.44 1.89 1.29
C LEU A 270 26.50 3.08 1.46
N ARG A 271 26.86 4.27 0.96
CA ARG A 271 25.97 5.44 0.94
C ARG A 271 24.85 5.25 -0.07
N VAL A 272 25.14 4.63 -1.22
CA VAL A 272 24.10 4.25 -2.19
C VAL A 272 23.12 3.26 -1.59
N LEU A 273 23.59 2.22 -0.88
CA LEU A 273 22.71 1.30 -0.16
C LEU A 273 21.86 1.99 0.90
N GLN A 274 22.46 2.89 1.68
CA GLN A 274 21.73 3.69 2.66
C GLN A 274 20.62 4.51 2.00
N HIS A 275 20.91 5.22 0.91
CA HIS A 275 19.90 5.95 0.14
C HIS A 275 18.82 4.99 -0.37
N LEU A 276 19.20 3.84 -0.93
CA LEU A 276 18.27 2.85 -1.44
C LEU A 276 17.40 2.23 -0.36
N PHE A 277 17.88 2.11 0.88
CA PHE A 277 17.10 1.58 2.01
C PHE A 277 16.12 2.61 2.57
N LEU A 278 16.43 3.90 2.47
CA LEU A 278 15.49 4.97 2.81
C LEU A 278 14.46 5.14 1.68
N VAL A 279 13.18 4.94 2.00
CA VAL A 279 12.08 5.12 1.05
C VAL A 279 11.68 6.59 1.03
N SER A 280 11.65 7.22 -0.14
CA SER A 280 11.43 8.68 -0.23
C SER A 280 10.36 9.07 -1.24
N VAL A 281 9.41 8.19 -1.58
CA VAL A 281 8.30 8.54 -2.47
C VAL A 281 7.14 9.15 -1.67
N SER A 282 6.82 10.39 -1.98
CA SER A 282 5.73 11.16 -1.38
C SER A 282 5.02 12.01 -2.44
N SER A 283 3.85 12.55 -2.10
CA SER A 283 3.08 13.47 -2.94
C SER A 283 2.22 14.37 -2.07
N PHE A 284 1.91 15.56 -2.58
CA PHE A 284 1.03 16.50 -1.90
C PHE A 284 -0.36 15.90 -1.72
N PHE A 285 -0.92 16.08 -0.52
CA PHE A 285 -2.25 15.59 -0.17
C PHE A 285 -2.47 14.08 -0.35
N ARG A 286 -1.42 13.27 -0.23
CA ARG A 286 -1.49 11.79 -0.32
C ARG A 286 -2.59 11.22 0.58
N ASP A 287 -3.53 10.47 -0.01
CA ASP A 287 -4.78 10.00 0.60
C ASP A 287 -5.70 11.16 1.04
N ARG A 288 -6.09 12.03 0.08
CA ARG A 288 -6.81 13.30 0.33
C ARG A 288 -7.99 13.20 1.31
N GLU A 289 -8.78 12.13 1.25
CA GLU A 289 -9.91 11.93 2.17
C GLU A 289 -9.48 11.84 3.64
N SER A 290 -8.31 11.24 3.91
CA SER A 290 -7.74 11.17 5.26
C SER A 290 -7.38 12.55 5.78
N PHE A 291 -6.82 13.42 4.91
CA PHE A 291 -6.56 14.82 5.26
C PHE A 291 -7.85 15.62 5.49
N ARG A 292 -8.95 15.35 4.75
CA ARG A 292 -10.25 16.01 5.02
C ARG A 292 -10.81 15.64 6.38
N VAL A 293 -10.59 14.41 6.85
CA VAL A 293 -10.97 14.02 8.21
C VAL A 293 -10.11 14.75 9.24
N LEU A 294 -8.80 14.79 9.02
CA LEU A 294 -7.88 15.55 9.87
C LEU A 294 -8.25 17.05 9.92
N GLU A 295 -8.54 17.68 8.79
CA GLU A 295 -8.97 19.08 8.66
C GLU A 295 -10.15 19.39 9.58
N ARG A 296 -11.20 18.56 9.55
CA ARG A 296 -12.40 18.72 10.38
C ARG A 296 -12.07 18.62 11.88
N VAL A 297 -11.21 17.68 12.28
CA VAL A 297 -10.85 17.50 13.69
C VAL A 297 -9.92 18.62 14.16
N LEU A 298 -8.96 19.05 13.33
CA LEU A 298 -8.07 20.18 13.61
C LEU A 298 -8.86 21.48 13.74
N ALA A 299 -9.89 21.71 12.93
CA ALA A 299 -10.75 22.90 13.06
C ALA A 299 -11.34 23.03 14.48
N GLY A 300 -11.81 21.93 15.07
CA GLY A 300 -12.29 21.91 16.45
C GLY A 300 -11.20 22.22 17.46
N ILE A 301 -10.02 21.59 17.33
CA ILE A 301 -8.87 21.83 18.22
C ILE A 301 -8.41 23.29 18.16
N ILE A 302 -8.35 23.87 16.97
CA ILE A 302 -7.94 25.27 16.76
C ILE A 302 -9.00 26.21 17.35
N ALA A 303 -10.29 25.92 17.19
CA ALA A 303 -11.36 26.75 17.73
C ALA A 303 -11.37 26.81 19.27
N GLU A 304 -11.02 25.70 19.93
CA GLU A 304 -10.91 25.61 21.39
C GLU A 304 -9.59 26.16 21.96
N LYS A 305 -8.61 26.41 21.10
CA LYS A 305 -7.28 26.86 21.51
C LYS A 305 -7.28 28.36 21.84
N PRO A 306 -6.68 28.80 22.96
CA PRO A 306 -6.50 30.22 23.27
C PRO A 306 -5.80 30.97 22.13
N ASP A 307 -6.36 32.12 21.72
CA ASP A 307 -5.82 32.89 20.61
C ASP A 307 -4.36 33.28 20.85
N GLY A 308 -3.55 33.20 19.79
CA GLY A 308 -2.10 33.41 19.86
C GLY A 308 -1.28 32.20 20.33
N GLU A 309 -1.87 31.16 20.92
CA GLU A 309 -1.12 29.94 21.26
C GLU A 309 -0.70 29.19 19.98
N PRO A 310 0.56 28.75 19.84
CA PRO A 310 1.04 28.13 18.61
C PRO A 310 0.45 26.75 18.36
N ILE A 311 0.21 26.41 17.09
CA ILE A 311 -0.10 25.06 16.64
C ILE A 311 1.22 24.36 16.32
N ARG A 312 1.54 23.31 17.08
CA ARG A 312 2.80 22.58 16.99
C ARG A 312 2.59 21.20 16.38
N VAL A 313 3.26 20.92 15.27
CA VAL A 313 3.15 19.66 14.54
C VAL A 313 4.52 19.05 14.37
N TRP A 314 4.60 17.72 14.46
CA TRP A 314 5.80 16.98 14.07
C TRP A 314 5.48 15.97 12.96
N VAL A 315 6.30 15.99 11.91
CA VAL A 315 6.24 15.06 10.77
C VAL A 315 7.54 14.24 10.69
N PRO A 316 7.63 13.11 11.42
CA PRO A 316 8.74 12.16 11.25
C PRO A 316 8.63 11.38 9.94
N GLY A 317 9.74 11.22 9.22
CA GLY A 317 9.79 10.56 7.90
C GLY A 317 9.23 11.46 6.79
N CYS A 318 9.59 12.74 6.79
CA CYS A 318 8.97 13.73 5.91
C CYS A 318 9.38 13.67 4.42
N ALA A 319 10.34 12.81 4.06
CA ALA A 319 10.84 12.66 2.70
C ALA A 319 11.20 14.03 2.06
N SER A 320 10.69 14.30 0.86
CA SER A 320 10.91 15.55 0.11
C SER A 320 9.99 16.71 0.54
N GLY A 321 9.28 16.60 1.66
CA GLY A 321 8.59 17.74 2.29
C GLY A 321 7.13 17.97 1.86
N GLU A 322 6.55 17.10 1.04
CA GLU A 322 5.17 17.25 0.55
C GLU A 322 4.14 17.18 1.70
N GLU A 323 4.32 16.27 2.66
CA GLU A 323 3.41 16.14 3.82
C GLU A 323 3.48 17.33 4.79
N PRO A 324 4.64 17.80 5.27
CA PRO A 324 4.68 18.97 6.15
C PRO A 324 4.15 20.24 5.45
N TYR A 325 4.38 20.42 4.15
CA TYR A 325 3.76 21.52 3.41
C TYR A 325 2.26 21.36 3.20
N THR A 326 1.78 20.13 2.99
CA THR A 326 0.34 19.82 2.97
C THR A 326 -0.31 20.27 4.29
N LEU A 327 0.30 19.94 5.43
CA LEU A 327 -0.18 20.34 6.75
C LEU A 327 -0.09 21.85 6.96
N ALA A 328 0.98 22.50 6.48
CA ALA A 328 1.12 23.96 6.54
C ALA A 328 -0.01 24.68 5.78
N ILE A 329 -0.33 24.20 4.57
CA ILE A 329 -1.44 24.71 3.75
C ILE A 329 -2.78 24.52 4.46
N ILE A 330 -3.06 23.32 4.96
CA ILE A 330 -4.29 23.01 5.71
C ILE A 330 -4.46 23.96 6.91
N LEU A 331 -3.41 24.12 7.70
CA LEU A 331 -3.44 24.99 8.87
C LEU A 331 -3.59 26.47 8.48
N SER A 332 -3.04 26.88 7.35
CA SER A 332 -3.23 28.23 6.82
C SER A 332 -4.70 28.49 6.42
N GLU A 333 -5.32 27.56 5.69
CA GLU A 333 -6.74 27.66 5.28
C GLU A 333 -7.67 27.69 6.51
N LEU A 334 -7.44 26.80 7.49
CA LEU A 334 -8.23 26.75 8.72
C LEU A 334 -8.11 28.05 9.54
N ARG A 335 -6.91 28.62 9.65
CA ARG A 335 -6.71 29.89 10.36
C ARG A 335 -7.39 31.06 9.66
N GLY A 336 -7.26 31.16 8.34
CA GLY A 336 -7.90 32.19 7.53
C GLY A 336 -9.43 32.13 7.61
N GLY A 337 -10.00 30.92 7.46
CA GLY A 337 -11.44 30.70 7.56
C GLY A 337 -12.03 30.98 8.95
N LEU A 338 -11.24 30.83 10.01
CA LEU A 338 -11.67 31.09 11.40
C LEU A 338 -11.30 32.49 11.92
N GLY A 339 -10.58 33.31 11.14
CA GLY A 339 -10.08 34.62 11.56
C GLY A 339 -9.11 34.57 12.76
N ARG A 340 -8.31 33.51 12.88
CA ARG A 340 -7.43 33.26 14.05
C ARG A 340 -5.96 33.55 13.79
N THR A 341 -5.22 33.94 14.83
CA THR A 341 -3.82 34.36 14.71
C THR A 341 -2.78 33.36 15.24
N HIS A 342 -3.15 32.10 15.46
CA HIS A 342 -2.22 31.06 15.97
C HIS A 342 -0.97 30.89 15.09
N PRO A 343 0.25 31.08 15.62
CA PRO A 343 1.48 30.76 14.90
C PRO A 343 1.56 29.26 14.58
N VAL A 344 1.90 28.89 13.35
CA VAL A 344 2.09 27.49 12.95
C VAL A 344 3.58 27.15 13.03
N ARG A 345 3.91 26.05 13.73
CA ARG A 345 5.27 25.52 13.84
C ARG A 345 5.26 24.03 13.52
N ILE A 346 5.81 23.68 12.35
CA ILE A 346 5.91 22.30 11.90
C ILE A 346 7.38 21.91 11.93
N THR A 347 7.74 20.95 12.77
CA THR A 347 9.04 20.30 12.72
C THR A 347 8.91 19.09 11.80
N ALA A 348 9.74 18.99 10.77
CA ALA A 348 9.77 17.89 9.83
C ALA A 348 11.15 17.23 9.88
N THR A 349 11.18 15.91 10.10
CA THR A 349 12.44 15.19 10.30
C THR A 349 12.57 14.03 9.36
N ASP A 350 13.76 13.80 8.81
CA ASP A 350 14.08 12.64 8.00
C ASP A 350 15.54 12.20 8.22
N LEU A 351 15.86 10.97 7.83
CA LEU A 351 17.23 10.46 7.81
C LEU A 351 17.94 10.80 6.49
N ASN A 352 17.20 11.05 5.41
CA ASN A 352 17.72 11.29 4.07
C ASN A 352 18.09 12.77 3.86
N PRO A 353 19.39 13.14 3.83
CA PRO A 353 19.81 14.53 3.66
C PRO A 353 19.45 15.10 2.28
N GLU A 354 19.41 14.28 1.23
CA GLU A 354 19.04 14.72 -0.12
C GLU A 354 17.55 15.05 -0.21
N ALA A 355 16.71 14.22 0.42
CA ALA A 355 15.28 14.48 0.52
C ALA A 355 15.00 15.78 1.29
N LEU A 356 15.71 16.00 2.40
CA LEU A 356 15.63 17.24 3.17
C LEU A 356 16.14 18.46 2.40
N ALA A 357 17.15 18.30 1.53
CA ALA A 357 17.61 19.38 0.67
C ALA A 357 16.51 19.80 -0.33
N MET A 358 15.87 18.83 -1.00
CA MET A 358 14.72 19.08 -1.87
C MET A 358 13.56 19.74 -1.10
N ALA A 359 13.28 19.25 0.11
CA ALA A 359 12.24 19.80 0.97
C ALA A 359 12.50 21.26 1.35
N ARG A 360 13.75 21.61 1.69
CA ARG A 360 14.14 23.00 1.99
C ARG A 360 14.09 23.91 0.77
N GLU A 361 14.44 23.39 -0.40
CA GLU A 361 14.31 24.14 -1.66
C GLU A 361 12.83 24.46 -1.94
N GLY A 362 11.95 23.49 -1.71
CA GLY A 362 10.50 23.67 -1.83
C GLY A 362 10.03 23.79 -3.29
N VAL A 363 10.79 23.21 -4.22
CA VAL A 363 10.53 23.24 -5.66
C VAL A 363 10.17 21.84 -6.14
N TYR A 364 8.98 21.71 -6.74
CA TYR A 364 8.36 20.42 -7.06
C TYR A 364 7.94 20.31 -8.51
N ARG A 365 7.99 19.10 -9.07
CA ARG A 365 7.46 18.80 -10.40
C ARG A 365 5.94 18.61 -10.36
N LYS A 366 5.29 18.74 -11.52
CA LYS A 366 3.83 18.49 -11.65
C LYS A 366 3.39 17.13 -11.08
N THR A 367 4.25 16.11 -11.17
CA THR A 367 3.99 14.76 -10.65
C THR A 367 3.78 14.70 -9.13
N ALA A 368 4.30 15.67 -8.37
CA ALA A 368 4.10 15.73 -6.92
C ALA A 368 2.64 16.09 -6.55
N PHE A 369 1.86 16.63 -7.50
CA PHE A 369 0.51 17.16 -7.30
C PHE A 369 -0.59 16.22 -7.81
N LYS A 370 -0.30 14.93 -8.03
CA LYS A 370 -1.26 13.95 -8.57
C LYS A 370 -2.60 13.86 -7.83
N GLU A 371 -2.60 14.18 -6.53
CA GLU A 371 -3.78 14.13 -5.64
C GLU A 371 -4.16 15.53 -5.13
N THR A 372 -3.65 16.60 -5.76
CA THR A 372 -3.87 17.99 -5.36
C THR A 372 -4.77 18.71 -6.36
N ASP A 373 -5.77 19.43 -5.84
CA ASP A 373 -6.62 20.29 -6.65
C ASP A 373 -5.78 21.41 -7.30
N GLU A 374 -5.99 21.67 -8.60
CA GLU A 374 -5.21 22.68 -9.32
C GLU A 374 -5.40 24.09 -8.77
N THR A 375 -6.59 24.43 -8.30
CA THR A 375 -6.87 25.75 -7.68
C THR A 375 -6.13 25.92 -6.37
N LEU A 376 -5.97 24.84 -5.60
CA LEU A 376 -5.21 24.83 -4.35
C LEU A 376 -3.71 24.92 -4.63
N ARG A 377 -3.21 24.20 -5.65
CA ARG A 377 -1.84 24.31 -6.13
C ARG A 377 -1.53 25.75 -6.55
N ASP A 378 -2.34 26.33 -7.42
CA ASP A 378 -2.06 27.66 -7.99
C ASP A 378 -2.18 28.78 -6.95
N ARG A 379 -2.90 28.55 -5.83
CA ARG A 379 -2.94 29.46 -4.68
C ARG A 379 -1.67 29.45 -3.84
N TYR A 380 -1.03 28.28 -3.69
CA TYR A 380 0.06 28.07 -2.74
C TYR A 380 1.44 27.82 -3.36
N PHE A 381 1.50 27.75 -4.69
CA PHE A 381 2.73 27.51 -5.43
C PHE A 381 2.87 28.47 -6.60
N LEU A 382 4.06 29.04 -6.75
CA LEU A 382 4.44 29.90 -7.85
C LEU A 382 5.02 29.06 -9.00
N PRO A 383 4.57 29.25 -10.25
CA PRO A 383 5.14 28.55 -11.39
C PRO A 383 6.60 29.00 -11.62
N ARG A 384 7.51 28.03 -11.78
CA ARG A 384 8.94 28.22 -12.04
C ARG A 384 9.40 27.30 -13.16
N GLY A 385 9.15 27.72 -14.41
CA GLY A 385 9.43 26.89 -15.60
C GLY A 385 8.57 25.63 -15.61
N GLN A 386 9.20 24.45 -15.55
CA GLN A 386 8.52 23.15 -15.47
C GLN A 386 8.25 22.69 -14.02
N HIS A 387 8.55 23.53 -13.04
CA HIS A 387 8.40 23.25 -11.61
C HIS A 387 7.45 24.27 -10.95
N TYR A 388 7.11 23.98 -9.70
CA TYR A 388 6.26 24.78 -8.83
C TYR A 388 7.00 25.02 -7.52
N GLU A 389 7.15 26.28 -7.11
CA GLU A 389 7.84 26.66 -5.88
C GLU A 389 6.80 27.02 -4.81
N ILE A 390 6.90 26.41 -3.63
CA ILE A 390 6.00 26.71 -2.50
C ILE A 390 6.15 28.16 -2.06
N LEU A 391 5.03 28.80 -1.70
CA LEU A 391 5.04 30.18 -1.22
C LEU A 391 5.93 30.36 0.04
N PRO A 392 6.73 31.46 0.12
CA PRO A 392 7.64 31.71 1.23
C PRO A 392 6.98 31.70 2.61
N GLU A 393 5.74 32.17 2.72
CA GLU A 393 4.97 32.20 3.96
C GLU A 393 4.60 30.79 4.47
N ILE A 394 4.29 29.87 3.56
CA ILE A 394 4.04 28.47 3.89
C ILE A 394 5.37 27.78 4.22
N ARG A 395 6.42 28.09 3.45
CA ARG A 395 7.78 27.60 3.72
C ARG A 395 8.24 27.98 5.12
N GLY A 396 7.95 29.21 5.55
CA GLY A 396 8.31 29.74 6.88
C GLY A 396 7.64 29.03 8.06
N CYS A 397 6.60 28.22 7.83
CA CYS A 397 5.97 27.40 8.88
C CYS A 397 6.74 26.12 9.21
N VAL A 398 7.67 25.68 8.35
CA VAL A 398 8.29 24.35 8.41
C VAL A 398 9.80 24.44 8.68
N THR A 399 10.25 23.73 9.71
CA THR A 399 11.69 23.53 10.01
C THR A 399 12.08 22.09 9.70
N PHE A 400 13.07 21.90 8.82
CA PHE A 400 13.57 20.59 8.41
C PHE A 400 14.86 20.22 9.14
N GLU A 401 14.86 19.10 9.86
CA GLU A 401 16.00 18.59 10.63
C GLU A 401 16.37 17.17 10.19
N GLN A 402 17.67 16.91 10.00
CA GLN A 402 18.13 15.54 9.83
C GLN A 402 18.20 14.89 11.21
N ARG A 403 17.32 13.92 11.47
CA ARG A 403 17.21 13.29 12.79
C ARG A 403 16.63 11.88 12.69
N ASP A 404 17.24 10.97 13.43
CA ASP A 404 16.60 9.71 13.82
C ASP A 404 15.58 9.98 14.93
N VAL A 405 14.34 9.56 14.70
CA VAL A 405 13.20 9.77 15.59
C VAL A 405 13.43 9.26 17.01
N LEU A 406 14.25 8.21 17.19
CA LEU A 406 14.56 7.65 18.50
C LEU A 406 15.79 8.28 19.19
N VAL A 407 16.55 9.12 18.48
CA VAL A 407 17.79 9.69 19.00
C VAL A 407 17.59 11.14 19.42
N GLY A 408 18.07 11.46 20.63
CA GLY A 408 17.98 12.80 21.21
C GLY A 408 16.62 13.09 21.83
N THR A 409 16.42 14.37 22.18
CA THR A 409 15.15 14.82 22.80
C THR A 409 14.15 15.16 21.70
N PRO A 410 13.01 14.44 21.61
CA PRO A 410 11.99 14.75 20.62
C PRO A 410 11.23 16.05 20.98
N PRO A 411 10.57 16.70 20.00
CA PRO A 411 9.78 17.89 20.29
C PRO A 411 8.61 17.58 21.23
N GLY A 412 8.33 18.47 22.19
CA GLY A 412 7.25 18.33 23.17
C GLY A 412 6.07 19.27 22.93
N ASP A 413 4.99 19.03 23.69
CA ASP A 413 3.73 19.80 23.66
C ASP A 413 3.10 19.94 22.27
N LEU A 414 3.09 18.84 21.52
CA LEU A 414 2.58 18.80 20.16
C LEU A 414 1.05 18.69 20.14
N ASP A 415 0.43 19.38 19.18
CA ASP A 415 -0.99 19.22 18.83
C ASP A 415 -1.20 18.00 17.93
N LEU A 416 -0.25 17.74 17.02
CA LEU A 416 -0.31 16.67 16.03
C LEU A 416 1.07 16.04 15.81
N VAL A 417 1.09 14.71 15.73
CA VAL A 417 2.17 13.95 15.11
C VAL A 417 1.60 13.29 13.86
N SER A 418 2.19 13.57 12.70
CA SER A 418 1.87 12.91 11.43
C SER A 418 3.01 11.98 11.03
N CYS A 419 2.82 10.68 11.24
CA CYS A 419 3.83 9.65 10.97
C CYS A 419 3.23 8.67 9.97
N ARG A 420 3.21 9.05 8.70
CA ARG A 420 2.49 8.32 7.64
C ARG A 420 3.44 7.57 6.71
N ASN A 421 3.07 6.33 6.40
CA ASN A 421 3.80 5.48 5.48
C ASN A 421 5.27 5.23 5.86
N LEU A 422 5.61 5.37 7.15
CA LEU A 422 6.94 5.12 7.71
C LEU A 422 6.99 3.79 8.48
N LEU A 423 5.98 3.52 9.31
CA LEU A 423 5.93 2.36 10.20
C LEU A 423 5.90 1.04 9.41
N ILE A 424 5.35 1.05 8.20
CA ILE A 424 5.27 -0.15 7.34
C ILE A 424 6.61 -0.83 7.06
N TYR A 425 7.74 -0.11 7.15
CA TYR A 425 9.09 -0.64 6.90
C TYR A 425 9.76 -1.24 8.14
N MET A 426 9.17 -1.05 9.31
CA MET A 426 9.79 -1.33 10.60
C MET A 426 9.23 -2.59 11.24
N LYS A 427 10.05 -3.29 12.04
CA LYS A 427 9.62 -4.40 12.89
C LYS A 427 8.83 -3.88 14.09
N SER A 428 7.99 -4.73 14.69
CA SER A 428 7.05 -4.35 15.74
C SER A 428 7.71 -3.67 16.96
N LEU A 429 8.91 -4.10 17.37
CA LEU A 429 9.62 -3.50 18.50
C LEU A 429 9.99 -2.03 18.26
N LEU A 430 10.42 -1.70 17.04
CA LEU A 430 10.72 -0.33 16.65
C LEU A 430 9.44 0.50 16.53
N GLN A 431 8.37 -0.06 15.94
CA GLN A 431 7.05 0.58 15.88
C GLN A 431 6.54 0.94 17.28
N ASP A 432 6.59 0.00 18.24
CA ASP A 432 6.16 0.23 19.61
C ASP A 432 7.00 1.32 20.30
N SER A 433 8.30 1.37 20.03
CA SER A 433 9.20 2.40 20.58
C SER A 433 8.87 3.79 20.05
N LEU A 434 8.61 3.90 18.75
CA LEU A 434 8.20 5.15 18.10
C LEU A 434 6.84 5.63 18.61
N VAL A 435 5.86 4.73 18.73
CA VAL A 435 4.53 5.08 19.24
C VAL A 435 4.58 5.60 20.69
N LYS A 436 5.46 5.04 21.53
CA LYS A 436 5.73 5.57 22.88
C LYS A 436 6.35 6.96 22.84
N VAL A 437 7.29 7.21 21.92
CA VAL A 437 7.85 8.56 21.70
C VAL A 437 6.74 9.53 21.31
N PHE A 438 5.91 9.19 20.32
CA PHE A 438 4.81 10.06 19.87
C PHE A 438 3.83 10.38 21.00
N HIS A 439 3.47 9.38 21.83
CA HIS A 439 2.58 9.59 22.98
C HIS A 439 3.15 10.61 23.98
N ARG A 440 4.46 10.53 24.28
CA ARG A 440 5.13 11.47 25.19
C ARG A 440 5.24 12.89 24.64
N CYS A 441 5.36 13.02 23.31
CA CYS A 441 5.50 14.31 22.64
C CYS A 441 4.17 15.07 22.52
N LEU A 442 3.06 14.33 22.45
CA LEU A 442 1.72 14.89 22.28
C LEU A 442 1.18 15.45 23.60
N ARG A 443 0.59 16.64 23.55
CA ARG A 443 -0.17 17.20 24.68
C ARG A 443 -1.44 16.37 24.96
N PRO A 444 -2.10 16.50 26.12
CA PRO A 444 -3.39 15.86 26.33
C PRO A 444 -4.38 16.22 25.22
N GLN A 445 -5.15 15.24 24.71
CA GLN A 445 -6.01 15.37 23.52
C GLN A 445 -5.28 15.60 22.19
N GLY A 446 -3.94 15.59 22.16
CA GLY A 446 -3.16 15.64 20.93
C GLY A 446 -3.45 14.47 20.00
N LEU A 447 -3.24 14.69 18.71
CA LEU A 447 -3.58 13.75 17.64
C LEU A 447 -2.35 12.99 17.14
N LEU A 448 -2.54 11.70 16.85
CA LEU A 448 -1.62 10.89 16.08
C LEU A 448 -2.30 10.53 14.76
N PHE A 449 -1.66 10.85 13.65
CA PHE A 449 -2.12 10.54 12.30
C PHE A 449 -1.10 9.61 11.63
N ILE A 450 -1.53 8.42 11.22
CA ILE A 450 -0.69 7.43 10.52
C ILE A 450 -1.29 7.07 9.17
N GLY A 451 -0.53 6.40 8.31
CA GLY A 451 -0.94 6.04 6.96
C GLY A 451 -2.07 5.00 6.94
N PRO A 452 -2.90 4.94 5.90
CA PRO A 452 -4.08 4.06 5.82
C PRO A 452 -3.75 2.56 5.91
N SER A 453 -2.56 2.18 5.42
CA SER A 453 -2.04 0.80 5.48
C SER A 453 -1.33 0.47 6.80
N GLU A 454 -1.24 1.43 7.72
CA GLU A 454 -0.59 1.27 9.02
C GLU A 454 -1.61 0.97 10.11
N SER A 455 -1.16 0.28 11.15
CA SER A 455 -1.98 -0.07 12.30
C SER A 455 -1.16 0.06 13.56
N LEU A 456 -1.79 0.52 14.63
CA LEU A 456 -1.20 0.49 15.95
C LEU A 456 -1.20 -0.96 16.47
N GLY A 457 -0.06 -1.41 16.99
CA GLY A 457 0.06 -2.67 17.71
C GLY A 457 -0.65 -2.61 19.08
N PHE A 458 -0.51 -3.66 19.88
CA PHE A 458 -1.13 -3.75 21.20
C PHE A 458 -0.78 -2.53 22.10
N VAL A 459 0.49 -2.14 22.12
CA VAL A 459 0.97 -0.97 22.88
C VAL A 459 0.36 0.33 22.35
N GLY A 460 0.31 0.51 21.03
CA GLY A 460 -0.28 1.71 20.46
C GLY A 460 -1.77 1.83 20.77
N ASN A 461 -2.52 0.73 20.72
CA ASN A 461 -3.94 0.71 21.05
C ASN A 461 -4.23 0.91 22.55
N SER A 462 -3.25 0.74 23.44
CA SER A 462 -3.40 1.11 24.85
C SER A 462 -3.14 2.60 25.08
N LEU A 463 -2.20 3.21 24.35
CA LEU A 463 -1.80 4.61 24.44
C LEU A 463 -2.69 5.58 23.65
N PHE A 464 -3.40 5.10 22.63
CA PHE A 464 -4.19 5.92 21.72
C PHE A 464 -5.61 5.37 21.55
N GLY A 465 -6.59 6.27 21.45
CA GLY A 465 -7.98 5.95 21.12
C GLY A 465 -8.32 6.40 19.70
N PRO A 466 -9.12 5.66 18.91
CA PRO A 466 -9.48 6.06 17.57
C PRO A 466 -10.40 7.29 17.59
N VAL A 467 -10.08 8.29 16.75
CA VAL A 467 -11.00 9.36 16.36
C VAL A 467 -11.72 8.97 15.08
N ASP A 468 -10.95 8.46 14.12
CA ASP A 468 -11.46 7.81 12.91
C ASP A 468 -10.58 6.59 12.60
N HIS A 469 -11.17 5.41 12.71
CA HIS A 469 -10.44 4.16 12.53
C HIS A 469 -10.11 3.86 11.06
N TYR A 470 -10.95 4.32 10.12
CA TYR A 470 -10.76 4.09 8.69
C TYR A 470 -9.63 4.97 8.14
N HIS A 471 -9.63 6.25 8.52
CA HIS A 471 -8.63 7.24 8.13
C HIS A 471 -7.42 7.27 9.09
N ARG A 472 -7.30 6.30 10.00
CA ARG A 472 -6.14 6.11 10.88
C ARG A 472 -5.75 7.36 11.68
N LEU A 473 -6.77 8.06 12.18
CA LEU A 473 -6.62 9.22 13.06
C LEU A 473 -6.94 8.82 14.49
N PHE A 474 -6.00 9.10 15.40
CA PHE A 474 -6.07 8.69 16.79
C PHE A 474 -5.85 9.87 17.72
N ARG A 475 -6.35 9.75 18.95
CA ARG A 475 -6.17 10.71 20.03
C ARG A 475 -5.36 10.10 21.16
N ARG A 476 -4.44 10.88 21.70
CA ARG A 476 -3.64 10.52 22.87
C ARG A 476 -4.56 10.23 24.06
N ARG A 477 -4.42 9.04 24.67
CA ARG A 477 -5.05 8.71 25.96
C ARG A 477 -4.24 9.28 27.12
N ARG A 478 -4.93 9.56 28.22
CA ARG A 478 -4.32 10.06 29.45
C ARG A 478 -3.36 9.06 30.04
#